data_AF-A0A813WNV4-F1
#
_entry.id   AF-A0A813WNV4-F1
#
_cell.length_a   1.000
_cell.length_b   1.000
_cell.length_c   1.000
_cell.angle_alpha   90.00
_cell.angle_beta   90.00
_cell.angle_gamma   90.00
#
_symmetry.space_group_name_H-M   'P 1'
#
loop_
_entity.id
_entity.type
_entity.pdbx_description
1 polymer ?
#
loop_
_entity_poly.entity_id
_entity_poly.type
_entity_poly.pdbx_seq_one_letter_code
_entity_poly.pdbx_strand_id
1 'polypeptide(L)'
;MQRGVYIPFTPAVCLVHQFVNYGIWYAAIFSMIWLSLERHILIFHSSLTRTARGRCLFHYIPLAIFALYAPVFYFYITFIYPCERMYDAYTLVCGGPYYTCSFPQSLHCGGSNIDLIVNQMSNVPAMVLPYATAITVPKLKQKLRIVIFCKPSPHNVNPSNQQT
;
A
#
# COMPACT_ATOMS: atom_id res chain seq x y z
N MET A 1 3.09 8.99 33.81
CA MET A 1 2.20 9.37 32.69
C MET A 1 0.77 9.35 33.20
N GLN A 2 0.15 10.51 33.39
CA GLN A 2 -1.27 10.59 33.72
C GLN A 2 -2.10 10.16 32.50
N ARG A 3 -3.05 9.26 32.71
CA ARG A 3 -4.00 8.84 31.67
C ARG A 3 -5.00 9.97 31.46
N GLY A 4 -4.96 10.63 30.31
CA GLY A 4 -6.01 11.57 29.91
C GLY A 4 -7.32 10.83 29.69
N VAL A 5 -8.36 11.21 30.42
CA VAL A 5 -9.72 10.67 30.23
C VAL A 5 -10.43 11.58 29.22
N TYR A 6 -11.06 11.01 28.20
CA TYR A 6 -11.91 11.77 27.28
C TYR A 6 -13.21 12.15 27.99
N ILE A 7 -13.42 13.45 28.24
CA ILE A 7 -14.67 14.01 28.75
C ILE A 7 -15.18 15.03 27.72
N PRO A 8 -16.38 14.86 27.14
CA PRO A 8 -17.38 13.84 27.44
C PRO A 8 -17.16 12.51 26.69
N PHE A 9 -17.28 11.39 27.40
CA PHE A 9 -17.33 10.07 26.79
C PHE A 9 -18.71 9.85 26.15
N THR A 10 -18.76 9.85 24.81
CA THR A 10 -19.95 9.47 24.06
C THR A 10 -19.56 8.49 22.95
N PRO A 11 -20.42 7.50 22.62
CA PRO A 11 -20.15 6.57 21.52
C PRO A 11 -19.86 7.29 20.19
N ALA A 12 -20.56 8.40 19.92
CA ALA A 12 -20.35 9.20 18.72
C ALA A 12 -18.93 9.79 18.62
N VAL A 13 -18.39 10.33 19.73
CA VAL A 13 -17.01 10.83 19.77
C VAL A 13 -16.02 9.70 19.49
N CYS A 14 -16.28 8.51 20.02
CA CYS A 14 -15.42 7.35 19.77
C CYS A 14 -15.45 6.87 18.31
N LEU A 15 -16.61 6.91 17.65
CA LEU A 15 -16.73 6.60 16.23
C LEU A 15 -15.93 7.58 15.37
N VAL A 16 -16.10 8.88 15.62
CA VAL A 16 -15.36 9.93 14.90
C VAL A 16 -13.87 9.79 15.14
N HIS A 17 -13.45 9.58 16.39
CA HIS A 17 -12.05 9.38 16.74
C HIS A 17 -11.44 8.15 16.03
N GLN A 18 -12.15 7.02 16.02
CA GLN A 18 -11.70 5.83 15.28
C GLN A 18 -11.58 6.10 13.78
N PHE A 19 -12.56 6.77 13.17
CA PHE A 19 -12.50 7.12 11.76
C PHE A 19 -11.32 8.05 11.43
N VAL A 20 -11.08 9.08 12.25
CA VAL A 20 -9.94 9.99 12.06
C VAL A 20 -8.62 9.24 12.24
N ASN A 21 -8.50 8.45 13.30
CA ASN A 21 -7.25 7.79 13.66
C ASN A 21 -6.87 6.66 12.71
N TYR A 22 -7.84 5.95 12.13
CA TYR A 22 -7.54 4.88 11.18
C TYR A 22 -7.74 5.35 9.73
N GLY A 23 -8.90 5.88 9.39
CA GLY A 23 -9.22 6.32 8.02
C GLY A 23 -8.28 7.41 7.50
N ILE A 24 -8.18 8.54 8.21
CA ILE A 24 -7.38 9.68 7.76
C ILE A 24 -5.88 9.40 7.90
N TRP A 25 -5.45 8.76 9.00
CA TRP A 25 -4.04 8.45 9.23
C TRP A 25 -3.47 7.49 8.17
N TYR A 26 -4.18 6.40 7.84
CA TYR A 26 -3.75 5.50 6.78
C TYR A 26 -3.80 6.15 5.40
N ALA A 27 -4.80 7.02 5.13
CA ALA A 27 -4.83 7.80 3.89
C ALA A 27 -3.58 8.65 3.71
N ALA A 28 -3.11 9.29 4.79
CA ALA A 28 -1.89 10.10 4.79
C ALA A 28 -0.64 9.25 4.52
N ILE A 29 -0.53 8.09 5.18
CA ILE A 29 0.59 7.16 4.96
C ILE A 29 0.63 6.65 3.52
N PHE A 30 -0.51 6.20 3.00
CA PHE A 30 -0.60 5.71 1.63
C PHE A 30 -0.30 6.81 0.61
N SER A 31 -0.77 8.04 0.86
CA SER A 31 -0.45 9.20 0.03
C SER A 31 1.06 9.52 0.08
N MET A 32 1.70 9.44 1.24
CA MET A 32 3.16 9.67 1.37
C MET A 32 3.99 8.62 0.63
N ILE A 33 3.60 7.35 0.74
CA ILE A 33 4.23 6.25 -0.01
C ILE A 33 4.10 6.52 -1.51
N TRP A 34 2.89 6.86 -1.97
CA TRP A 34 2.67 7.13 -3.39
C TRP A 34 3.43 8.36 -3.89
N LEU A 35 3.40 9.47 -3.16
CA LEU A 35 4.16 10.68 -3.52
C LEU A 35 5.67 10.41 -3.63
N SER A 36 6.19 9.51 -2.80
CA SER A 36 7.60 9.08 -2.87
C SER A 36 7.88 8.27 -4.16
N LEU A 37 6.99 7.34 -4.51
CA LEU A 37 7.07 6.58 -5.77
C LEU A 37 6.89 7.48 -7.00
N GLU A 38 5.97 8.42 -6.93
CA GLU A 38 5.72 9.37 -8.00
C GLU A 38 6.94 10.23 -8.29
N ARG A 39 7.62 10.75 -7.25
CA ARG A 39 8.90 11.46 -7.41
C ARG A 39 9.95 10.59 -8.07
N HIS A 40 10.03 9.31 -7.70
CA HIS A 40 10.93 8.36 -8.35
C HIS A 40 10.61 8.19 -9.84
N ILE A 41 9.32 8.04 -10.19
CA ILE A 41 8.88 7.96 -11.59
C ILE A 41 9.21 9.25 -12.35
N LEU A 42 9.00 10.42 -11.75
CA LEU A 42 9.24 11.71 -12.40
C LEU A 42 10.73 11.94 -12.70
N ILE A 43 11.62 11.53 -11.79
CA ILE A 43 13.08 11.67 -11.97
C ILE A 43 13.61 10.66 -13.00
N PHE A 44 13.27 9.38 -12.87
CA PHE A 44 13.88 8.32 -13.68
C PHE A 44 13.11 8.00 -14.96
N HIS A 45 11.85 8.44 -15.06
CA HIS A 45 10.92 8.09 -16.13
C HIS A 45 10.03 9.28 -16.54
N SER A 46 10.61 10.48 -16.65
CA SER A 46 9.91 11.74 -17.02
C SER A 46 9.14 11.67 -18.35
N SER A 47 9.50 10.76 -19.25
CA SER A 47 8.77 10.52 -20.50
C SER A 47 7.35 10.01 -20.28
N LEU A 48 7.10 9.27 -19.19
CA LEU A 48 5.77 8.72 -18.86
C LEU A 48 4.79 9.81 -18.43
N THR A 49 5.26 10.87 -17.79
CA THR A 49 4.44 12.00 -17.31
C THR A 49 4.41 13.18 -18.28
N ARG A 50 5.06 13.06 -19.46
CA ARG A 50 5.11 14.14 -20.45
C ARG A 50 3.75 14.43 -21.10
N THR A 51 2.93 13.40 -21.31
CA THR A 51 1.61 13.55 -21.95
C THR A 51 0.52 13.77 -20.91
N ALA A 52 -0.54 14.50 -21.26
CA ALA A 52 -1.69 14.72 -20.36
C ALA A 52 -2.31 13.39 -19.88
N ARG A 53 -2.42 12.41 -20.79
CA ARG A 53 -2.89 11.05 -20.46
C ARG A 53 -1.95 10.35 -19.48
N GLY A 54 -0.64 10.49 -19.68
CA GLY A 54 0.38 9.99 -18.77
C GLY A 54 0.28 10.61 -17.37
N ARG A 55 0.08 11.93 -17.26
CA ARG A 55 -0.15 12.61 -15.97
C ARG A 55 -1.43 12.11 -15.30
N CYS A 56 -2.51 11.91 -16.04
CA CYS A 56 -3.73 11.34 -15.49
C CYS A 56 -3.50 9.94 -14.89
N LEU A 57 -2.86 9.05 -15.64
CA LEU A 57 -2.65 7.66 -15.23
C LEU A 57 -1.60 7.47 -14.13
N PHE A 58 -0.50 8.23 -14.15
CA PHE A 58 0.63 8.02 -13.24
C PHE A 58 0.71 9.02 -12.09
N HIS A 59 -0.11 10.08 -12.08
CA HIS A 59 -0.11 11.07 -11.00
C HIS A 59 -1.51 11.17 -10.36
N TYR A 60 -2.52 11.60 -11.11
CA TYR A 60 -3.83 11.91 -10.52
C TYR A 60 -4.63 10.68 -10.06
N ILE A 61 -4.75 9.65 -10.91
CA ILE A 61 -5.56 8.47 -10.60
C ILE A 61 -5.05 7.73 -9.36
N PRO A 62 -3.76 7.36 -9.26
CA PRO A 62 -3.30 6.59 -8.11
C PRO A 62 -3.33 7.44 -6.83
N LEU A 63 -2.99 8.73 -6.90
CA LEU A 63 -3.10 9.62 -5.75
C LEU A 63 -4.54 9.70 -5.23
N ALA A 64 -5.53 9.81 -6.13
CA ALA A 64 -6.94 9.79 -5.75
C ALA A 64 -7.35 8.44 -5.13
N ILE A 65 -6.89 7.33 -5.70
CA ILE A 65 -7.15 5.99 -5.14
C ILE A 65 -6.58 5.87 -3.73
N PHE A 66 -5.31 6.23 -3.51
CA PHE A 66 -4.70 6.14 -2.18
C PHE A 66 -5.31 7.10 -1.16
N ALA A 67 -5.71 8.30 -1.60
CA ALA A 67 -6.35 9.29 -0.74
C ALA A 67 -7.79 8.89 -0.35
N LEU A 68 -8.54 8.24 -1.24
CA LEU A 68 -9.96 7.91 -1.02
C LEU A 68 -10.19 6.50 -0.50
N TYR A 69 -9.31 5.54 -0.82
CA TYR A 69 -9.50 4.14 -0.45
C TYR A 69 -9.60 3.95 1.06
N ALA A 70 -8.62 4.45 1.83
CA ALA A 70 -8.62 4.27 3.27
C ALA A 70 -9.81 4.97 3.95
N PRO A 71 -10.14 6.25 3.67
CA PRO A 71 -11.30 6.87 4.27
C PRO A 71 -12.61 6.18 3.90
N VAL A 72 -12.81 5.76 2.65
CA VAL A 72 -14.06 5.08 2.26
C VAL A 72 -14.20 3.73 2.96
N PHE A 73 -13.13 2.94 3.00
CA PHE A 73 -13.11 1.65 3.69
C PHE A 73 -13.38 1.81 5.18
N TYR A 74 -12.64 2.72 5.84
CA TYR A 74 -12.80 2.96 7.27
C TYR A 74 -14.16 3.59 7.59
N PHE A 75 -14.71 4.43 6.73
CA PHE A 75 -16.07 4.95 6.89
C PHE A 75 -17.10 3.82 6.86
N TYR A 76 -16.99 2.89 5.91
CA TYR A 76 -17.90 1.76 5.80
C TYR A 76 -17.87 0.88 7.06
N ILE A 77 -16.69 0.46 7.51
CA ILE A 77 -16.59 -0.40 8.71
C ILE A 77 -16.97 0.37 9.99
N THR A 78 -16.68 1.66 10.06
CA THR A 78 -16.95 2.47 11.27
C THR A 78 -18.38 2.97 11.35
N PHE A 79 -19.12 3.20 10.26
CA PHE A 79 -20.47 3.77 10.36
C PHE A 79 -21.57 2.86 9.82
N ILE A 80 -21.26 1.99 8.85
CA ILE A 80 -22.28 1.22 8.13
C ILE A 80 -22.30 -0.24 8.58
N TYR A 81 -21.14 -0.82 8.89
CA TYR A 81 -21.04 -2.25 9.17
C TYR A 81 -21.74 -2.64 10.49
N PRO A 82 -22.69 -3.59 10.46
CA PRO A 82 -23.51 -3.96 11.61
C PRO A 82 -22.71 -4.87 12.55
N CYS A 83 -21.97 -4.27 13.47
CA CYS A 83 -21.28 -4.99 14.52
C CYS A 83 -21.57 -4.36 15.88
N GLU A 84 -21.75 -5.20 16.90
CA GLU A 84 -21.85 -4.74 18.28
C GLU A 84 -20.50 -4.22 18.74
N ARG A 85 -20.51 -3.01 19.29
CA ARG A 85 -19.30 -2.29 19.70
C ARG A 85 -19.29 -2.17 21.20
N MET A 86 -18.24 -2.68 21.82
CA MET A 86 -17.99 -2.49 23.23
C MET A 86 -16.92 -1.42 23.39
N TYR A 87 -17.29 -0.30 24.04
CA TYR A 87 -16.37 0.78 24.36
C TYR A 87 -16.02 0.73 25.85
N ASP A 88 -14.74 0.60 26.16
CA ASP A 88 -14.25 0.68 27.54
C ASP A 88 -13.96 2.14 27.90
N ALA A 89 -14.81 2.73 28.75
CA ALA A 89 -14.68 4.10 29.23
C ALA A 89 -13.42 4.34 30.10
N TYR A 90 -12.78 3.27 30.58
CA TYR A 90 -11.55 3.35 31.38
C TYR A 90 -10.27 3.36 30.53
N THR A 91 -10.38 3.24 29.20
CA THR A 91 -9.24 3.29 28.28
C THR A 91 -8.98 4.71 27.75
N LEU A 92 -7.70 5.05 27.63
CA LEU A 92 -7.15 6.36 27.20
C LEU A 92 -7.56 6.77 25.77
N VAL A 93 -7.92 5.77 24.98
CA VAL A 93 -8.23 5.87 23.56
C VAL A 93 -9.51 5.07 23.42
N CYS A 94 -10.38 5.39 22.46
CA CYS A 94 -11.63 4.66 22.22
C CYS A 94 -11.46 3.19 21.76
N GLY A 95 -10.44 2.49 22.26
CA GLY A 95 -9.99 1.18 21.86
C GLY A 95 -9.53 1.13 20.41
N GLY A 96 -8.79 0.07 20.09
CA GLY A 96 -8.91 -0.46 18.73
C GLY A 96 -10.34 -0.95 18.52
N PRO A 97 -10.82 -1.02 17.27
CA PRO A 97 -12.15 -1.52 17.00
C PRO A 97 -12.22 -3.01 17.39
N TYR A 98 -12.79 -3.29 18.56
CA TYR A 98 -13.09 -4.66 18.98
C TYR A 98 -14.50 -4.99 18.51
N TYR A 99 -14.58 -5.76 17.44
CA TYR A 99 -15.82 -6.17 16.81
C TYR A 99 -16.22 -7.55 17.33
N THR A 100 -17.20 -7.63 18.25
CA THR A 100 -17.80 -8.92 18.63
C THR A 100 -18.96 -9.21 17.68
N CYS A 101 -18.77 -10.10 16.72
CA CYS A 101 -19.85 -10.51 15.81
C CYS A 101 -20.52 -11.79 16.31
N SER A 102 -21.85 -11.80 16.32
CA SER A 102 -22.68 -12.94 16.77
C SER A 102 -22.88 -14.03 15.70
N PHE A 103 -22.12 -14.02 14.59
CA PHE A 103 -22.23 -14.99 13.49
C PHE A 103 -21.32 -16.23 13.70
N PRO A 104 -21.66 -17.41 13.11
CA PRO A 104 -20.97 -18.66 13.41
C PRO A 104 -19.52 -18.63 12.91
N GLN A 105 -18.60 -18.62 13.87
CA GLN A 105 -17.16 -19.00 13.98
C GLN A 105 -16.26 -19.27 12.75
N SER A 106 -16.76 -19.37 11.53
CA SER A 106 -16.00 -19.69 10.32
C SER A 106 -15.35 -18.47 9.64
N LEU A 107 -15.78 -17.24 9.95
CA LEU A 107 -15.16 -16.01 9.46
C LEU A 107 -14.79 -15.08 10.62
N HIS A 108 -13.74 -15.50 11.33
CA HIS A 108 -12.93 -14.81 12.33
C HIS A 108 -13.26 -13.30 12.56
N CYS A 109 -14.14 -12.99 13.51
CA CYS A 109 -14.21 -11.64 14.11
C CYS A 109 -13.11 -11.46 15.16
N GLY A 110 -11.86 -11.57 14.71
CA GLY A 110 -10.65 -11.25 15.47
C GLY A 110 -10.00 -10.00 14.87
N GLY A 111 -10.48 -8.82 15.26
CA GLY A 111 -10.06 -7.51 14.76
C GLY A 111 -8.58 -7.16 14.93
N SER A 112 -7.77 -7.98 15.61
CA SER A 112 -6.33 -7.73 15.76
C SER A 112 -5.49 -8.17 14.56
N ASN A 113 -5.89 -9.24 13.86
CA ASN A 113 -5.07 -9.81 12.78
C ASN A 113 -5.57 -9.42 11.39
N ILE A 114 -6.88 -9.20 11.19
CA ILE A 114 -7.43 -8.84 9.88
C ILE A 114 -7.02 -7.42 9.48
N ASP A 115 -7.09 -6.44 10.39
CA ASP A 115 -6.62 -5.08 10.11
C ASP A 115 -5.12 -5.07 9.76
N LEU A 116 -4.32 -5.89 10.45
CA LEU A 116 -2.90 -6.04 10.17
C LEU A 116 -2.65 -6.68 8.79
N ILE A 117 -3.36 -7.77 8.48
CA ILE A 117 -3.20 -8.50 7.20
C ILE A 117 -3.71 -7.66 6.02
N VAL A 118 -4.89 -7.06 6.14
CA VAL A 118 -5.49 -6.25 5.06
C VAL A 118 -4.65 -5.00 4.81
N ASN A 119 -4.20 -4.30 5.85
CA ASN A 119 -3.41 -3.09 5.66
C ASN A 119 -1.94 -3.32 5.34
N GLN A 120 -1.27 -4.29 5.99
CA GLN A 120 0.17 -4.50 5.75
C GLN A 120 0.46 -5.42 4.57
N MET A 121 -0.30 -6.50 4.40
CA MET A 121 0.04 -7.55 3.42
C MET A 121 -0.70 -7.41 2.09
N SER A 122 -1.95 -6.95 2.12
CA SER A 122 -2.75 -6.87 0.89
C SER A 122 -2.54 -5.55 0.15
N ASN A 123 -2.75 -4.41 0.80
CA ASN A 123 -2.91 -3.15 0.06
C ASN A 123 -1.60 -2.54 -0.47
N VAL A 124 -0.53 -2.53 0.34
CA VAL A 124 0.73 -1.91 -0.09
C VAL A 124 1.43 -2.74 -1.18
N PRO A 125 1.66 -4.06 -1.02
CA PRO A 125 2.33 -4.84 -2.05
C PRO A 125 1.48 -4.97 -3.31
N ALA A 126 0.17 -5.20 -3.20
CA ALA A 126 -0.68 -5.39 -4.39
C ALA A 126 -0.78 -4.15 -5.26
N MET A 127 -0.70 -2.95 -4.67
CA MET A 127 -0.67 -1.71 -5.45
C MET A 127 0.75 -1.36 -5.91
N VAL A 128 1.78 -1.54 -5.08
CA VAL A 128 3.16 -1.10 -5.41
C VAL A 128 3.85 -2.07 -6.38
N LEU A 129 3.64 -3.38 -6.26
CA LEU A 129 4.30 -4.39 -7.08
C LEU A 129 3.96 -4.28 -8.58
N PRO A 130 2.72 -4.04 -9.02
CA PRO A 130 2.42 -3.83 -10.43
C PRO A 130 3.17 -2.64 -11.03
N TYR A 131 3.27 -1.53 -10.31
CA TYR A 131 4.03 -0.36 -10.81
C TYR A 131 5.53 -0.64 -10.81
N ALA A 132 6.08 -1.23 -9.74
CA ALA A 132 7.49 -1.60 -9.67
C ALA A 132 7.88 -2.60 -10.77
N THR A 133 7.05 -3.61 -11.02
CA THR A 133 7.26 -4.59 -12.09
C THR A 133 7.12 -3.95 -13.48
N ALA A 134 6.09 -3.13 -13.72
CA ALA A 134 5.91 -2.44 -15.00
C ALA A 134 7.11 -1.53 -15.35
N ILE A 135 7.76 -0.93 -14.36
CA ILE A 135 8.94 -0.07 -14.54
C ILE A 135 10.22 -0.89 -14.77
N THR A 136 10.40 -2.00 -14.04
CA THR A 136 11.64 -2.79 -14.07
C THR A 136 11.71 -3.76 -15.26
N VAL A 137 10.57 -4.34 -15.67
CA VAL A 137 10.51 -5.37 -16.73
C VAL A 137 11.10 -4.89 -18.07
N PRO A 138 10.81 -3.68 -18.60
CA PRO A 138 11.37 -3.23 -19.87
C PRO A 138 12.90 -3.07 -19.83
N LYS A 139 13.44 -2.52 -18.72
CA LYS A 139 14.89 -2.35 -18.51
C LYS A 139 15.58 -3.71 -18.37
N LEU A 140 14.97 -4.65 -17.64
CA LEU A 140 15.48 -6.01 -17.49
C LEU A 140 15.50 -6.74 -18.84
N LYS A 141 14.43 -6.63 -19.62
CA LYS A 141 14.32 -7.21 -20.98
C LYS A 141 15.38 -6.64 -21.93
N GLN A 142 15.67 -5.33 -21.85
CA GLN A 142 16.71 -4.70 -22.65
C GLN A 142 18.12 -5.20 -22.27
N LYS A 143 18.44 -5.28 -20.98
CA LYS A 143 19.73 -5.82 -20.52
C LYS A 143 19.89 -7.30 -20.85
N LEU A 144 18.86 -8.12 -20.66
CA LEU A 144 18.85 -9.53 -21.04
C LEU A 144 19.08 -9.71 -22.55
N ARG A 145 18.49 -8.87 -23.41
CA ARG A 145 18.77 -8.92 -24.85
C ARG A 145 20.24 -8.66 -25.15
N ILE A 146 20.87 -7.68 -24.53
CA ILE A 146 22.30 -7.40 -24.72
C ILE A 146 23.14 -8.59 -24.27
N VAL A 147 22.86 -9.18 -23.10
CA VAL A 147 23.64 -10.33 -22.60
C VAL A 147 23.44 -11.58 -23.47
N ILE A 148 22.22 -11.86 -23.94
CA ILE A 148 21.92 -13.02 -24.78
C ILE A 148 22.51 -12.86 -26.19
N PHE A 149 22.42 -11.67 -26.80
CA PHE A 149 22.93 -11.41 -28.15
C PHE A 149 24.43 -11.12 -28.19
N CYS A 150 25.01 -10.58 -27.11
CA CYS A 150 26.47 -10.54 -26.92
C CYS A 150 26.97 -11.85 -26.31
N LYS A 151 26.47 -12.99 -26.81
CA LYS A 151 27.20 -14.25 -26.63
C LYS A 151 28.60 -13.99 -27.22
N PRO A 152 29.68 -14.09 -26.43
CA PRO A 152 31.01 -13.82 -26.95
C PRO A 152 31.20 -14.69 -28.18
N SER A 153 31.48 -14.04 -29.32
CA SER A 153 31.92 -14.76 -30.51
C SER A 153 33.07 -15.66 -30.05
N PRO A 154 33.07 -16.96 -30.36
CA PRO A 154 34.20 -17.83 -30.09
C PRO A 154 35.37 -17.30 -30.93
N HIS A 155 36.07 -16.32 -30.38
CA HIS A 155 37.31 -15.83 -30.95
C HIS A 155 38.27 -17.00 -30.88
N ASN A 156 38.44 -17.62 -32.05
CA ASN A 156 39.64 -18.28 -32.53
C ASN A 156 40.62 -18.66 -31.41
N VAL A 157 40.47 -19.88 -30.91
CA VAL A 157 41.60 -20.64 -30.39
C VAL A 157 42.63 -20.64 -31.53
N ASN A 158 43.65 -19.80 -31.41
CA ASN A 158 44.69 -19.65 -32.41
C ASN A 158 45.47 -20.98 -32.47
N PRO A 159 45.42 -21.76 -33.56
CA PRO A 159 46.15 -23.01 -33.69
C PRO A 159 47.57 -22.68 -34.16
N SER A 160 48.33 -21.95 -33.35
CA SER A 160 49.71 -21.59 -33.66
C SER A 160 50.65 -22.04 -32.55
N ASN A 161 50.61 -23.34 -32.22
CA ASN A 161 51.64 -24.05 -31.46
C ASN A 161 51.55 -25.57 -31.74
N GLN A 162 51.68 -25.95 -33.01
CA GLN A 162 52.06 -27.31 -33.44
C GLN A 162 53.17 -27.17 -34.50
N GLN A 163 54.38 -26.90 -34.03
CA GLN A 163 55.69 -26.96 -34.69
C GLN A 163 56.61 -26.30 -33.65
N THR A 164 57.38 -27.01 -32.85
CA THR A 164 58.38 -28.05 -33.16
C THR A 164 58.70 -28.87 -31.93
#